data_AF-A0AAU6WS30-F1
#
_entry.id   AF-A0AAU6WS30-F1
#
_cell.length_a   1.000
_cell.length_b   1.000
_cell.length_c   1.000
_cell.angle_alpha   90.00
_cell.angle_beta   90.00
_cell.angle_gamma   90.00
#
_symmetry.space_group_name_H-M   'P 1'
#
loop_
_entity.id
_entity.type
_entity.pdbx_description
1 polymer ?
#
loop_
_entity_poly.entity_id
_entity_poly.type
_entity_poly.pdbx_seq_one_letter_code
_entity_poly.pdbx_strand_id
1 'polypeptide(L)' 'MKIEIKTPIEKVTLEFDNEEYFKKIHMEITEALTDDLNIKGIYFEKDGSGTMFPALLLKNSIITVHTTTDPSSASPFFI' A
#
# COMPACT_ATOMS: atom_id res chain seq x y z
N MET A 1 -4.28 -9.04 5.78
CA MET A 1 -4.58 -7.71 5.19
C MET A 1 -3.98 -7.64 3.79
N LYS A 2 -4.46 -6.78 2.90
CA LYS A 2 -3.84 -6.65 1.57
C LYS A 2 -3.82 -5.22 1.05
N ILE A 3 -2.81 -4.91 0.24
CA ILE A 3 -2.70 -3.68 -0.54
C ILE A 3 -2.60 -4.05 -2.01
N GLU A 4 -3.47 -3.51 -2.83
CA GLU A 4 -3.47 -3.72 -4.28
C GLU A 4 -2.94 -2.45 -4.96
N ILE A 5 -1.89 -2.59 -5.77
CA ILE A 5 -1.27 -1.51 -6.54
C ILE A 5 -1.54 -1.79 -8.02
N LYS A 6 -2.40 -1.00 -8.64
CA LYS A 6 -2.73 -1.10 -10.06
C LYS A 6 -2.04 0.00 -10.84
N THR A 7 -1.02 -0.36 -11.60
CA THR A 7 -0.35 0.51 -12.56
C THR A 7 -1.08 0.44 -13.91
N PRO A 8 -0.70 1.27 -14.91
CA PRO A 8 -1.20 1.11 -16.28
C PRO A 8 -0.82 -0.22 -16.94
N ILE A 9 0.21 -0.91 -16.44
CA ILE A 9 0.80 -2.10 -17.07
C ILE A 9 0.33 -3.38 -16.37
N GLU A 10 0.20 -3.35 -15.05
CA GLU A 10 -0.08 -4.55 -14.26
C GLU A 10 -0.79 -4.23 -12.94
N LYS A 11 -1.31 -5.29 -12.29
CA LYS A 11 -1.83 -5.24 -10.92
C LYS A 11 -0.94 -6.11 -10.04
N VAL A 12 -0.37 -5.52 -8.99
CA VAL A 12 0.37 -6.25 -7.95
C VAL A 12 -0.46 -6.28 -6.66
N THR A 13 -0.50 -7.43 -6.00
CA THR A 13 -1.20 -7.61 -4.73
C THR A 13 -0.18 -7.96 -3.66
N LEU A 14 -0.08 -7.10 -2.65
CA LEU A 14 0.76 -7.29 -1.48
C LEU A 14 -0.10 -7.91 -0.38
N GLU A 15 0.21 -9.14 0.04
CA GLU A 15 -0.52 -9.86 1.08
C GLU A 15 0.28 -9.93 2.37
N PHE A 16 -0.35 -9.53 3.47
CA PHE A 16 0.30 -9.36 4.76
C PHE A 16 -0.33 -10.27 5.82
N ASP A 17 0.53 -11.07 6.45
CA ASP A 17 0.23 -11.93 7.60
C ASP A 17 0.58 -11.24 8.94
N ASN A 18 1.40 -10.19 8.89
CA ASN A 18 1.83 -9.39 10.05
C ASN A 18 1.24 -7.97 9.95
N GLU A 19 0.51 -7.56 10.99
CA GLU A 19 -0.15 -6.24 11.07
C GLU A 19 0.84 -5.08 11.20
N GLU A 20 1.92 -5.24 11.96
CA GLU A 20 2.96 -4.22 12.11
C GLU A 20 3.65 -3.97 10.76
N TYR A 21 3.95 -5.04 10.02
CA TYR A 21 4.55 -4.92 8.70
C TYR A 21 3.60 -4.28 7.68
N PHE A 22 2.31 -4.64 7.73
CA PHE A 22 1.28 -3.95 6.95
C PHE A 22 1.24 -2.45 7.24
N LYS A 23 1.19 -2.06 8.52
CA LYS A 23 1.18 -0.65 8.93
C LYS A 23 2.42 0.09 8.47
N LYS A 24 3.59 -0.53 8.59
CA LYS A 24 4.86 0.01 8.09
C LYS A 24 4.79 0.30 6.59
N ILE A 25 4.45 -0.71 5.76
CA ILE A 25 4.38 -0.53 4.31
C ILE A 25 3.31 0.49 3.92
N HIS A 26 2.16 0.50 4.58
CA HIS A 26 1.11 1.48 4.33
C HIS A 26 1.57 2.92 4.62
N MET A 27 2.32 3.13 5.71
CA MET A 27 2.91 4.42 6.04
C MET A 27 3.96 4.84 5.00
N GLU A 28 4.86 3.94 4.60
CA GLU A 28 5.87 4.21 3.58
C GLU A 28 5.25 4.56 2.21
N ILE A 29 4.14 3.90 1.83
CA ILE A 29 3.37 4.26 0.63
C ILE A 29 2.87 5.69 0.75
N THR A 30 2.27 6.05 1.89
CA THR A 30 1.73 7.39 2.11
C THR A 30 2.84 8.44 2.00
N GLU A 31 4.00 8.18 2.62
CA GLU A 31 5.16 9.06 2.50
C GLU A 31 5.63 9.22 1.05
N ALA A 32 5.70 8.13 0.29
CA ALA A 32 6.11 8.16 -1.12
C ALA A 32 5.12 8.91 -2.01
N LEU A 33 3.81 8.87 -1.71
CA LEU A 33 2.79 9.65 -2.42
C LEU A 33 2.93 11.15 -2.17
N THR A 34 3.40 11.54 -0.98
CA THR A 34 3.63 12.96 -0.62
C THR A 34 5.04 13.47 -0.92
N ASP A 35 5.94 12.62 -1.43
CA ASP A 35 7.33 12.98 -1.69
C ASP A 35 7.49 13.73 -3.01
N ASP A 36 7.53 15.06 -2.97
CA ASP A 36 7.66 15.91 -4.17
C ASP A 36 8.92 15.64 -5.00
N LEU A 37 10.01 15.18 -4.36
CA LEU A 37 11.28 14.90 -5.01
C LEU A 37 11.30 13.53 -5.72
N ASN A 38 10.33 12.67 -5.43
CA ASN A 38 10.22 11.30 -5.95
C ASN A 38 11.45 10.41 -5.70
N ILE A 39 12.14 10.63 -4.59
CA ILE A 39 13.29 9.86 -4.13
C ILE A 39 12.90 8.71 -3.20
N LYS A 40 11.70 8.74 -2.64
CA LYS A 40 11.15 7.68 -1.79
C LYS A 40 10.57 6.53 -2.61
N GLY A 41 10.24 5.46 -1.92
CA GLY A 41 9.56 4.29 -2.45
C GLY A 41 9.34 3.28 -1.33
N ILE A 42 8.73 2.15 -1.68
CA ILE A 42 8.56 1.04 -0.73
C ILE A 42 9.32 -0.20 -1.20
N TYR A 43 9.84 -0.96 -0.24
CA TYR A 43 10.40 -2.27 -0.48
C TYR A 43 9.57 -3.32 0.27
N PHE A 44 8.87 -4.14 -0.49
CA PHE A 44 8.06 -5.23 0.03
C PHE A 44 8.83 -6.54 -0.09
N GLU A 45 9.03 -7.23 1.03
CA GLU A 45 9.70 -8.52 1.09
C GLU A 45 8.73 -9.57 1.63
N LYS A 46 8.57 -10.68 0.89
CA LYS A 46 7.80 -11.84 1.30
C LYS A 46 8.40 -13.10 0.71
N ASP A 47 8.51 -14.15 1.52
CA ASP A 47 9.02 -15.47 1.14
C ASP A 47 10.41 -15.43 0.45
N GLY A 48 11.27 -14.50 0.88
CA GLY A 48 12.62 -14.30 0.32
C GLY A 48 12.64 -13.58 -1.04
N SER A 49 11.50 -13.14 -1.54
CA SER A 49 11.38 -12.31 -2.74
C SER A 49 11.12 -10.85 -2.35
N GLY A 50 11.88 -9.94 -2.96
CA GLY A 50 11.77 -8.50 -2.76
C GLY A 50 11.20 -7.79 -3.97
N THR A 51 10.24 -6.89 -3.78
CA THR A 51 9.69 -6.02 -4.81
C THR A 51 9.83 -4.56 -4.40
N MET A 52 10.40 -3.74 -5.28
CA MET A 52 10.57 -2.30 -5.08
C MET A 52 9.50 -1.53 -5.86
N PHE A 53 8.84 -0.58 -5.20
CA PHE A 53 7.89 0.33 -5.84
C PHE A 53 8.36 1.78 -5.64
N PRO A 54 8.94 2.41 -6.68
CA PRO A 54 9.35 3.81 -6.64
C PRO A 54 8.16 4.77 -6.48
N ALA A 55 8.37 5.93 -5.86
CA ALA A 55 7.34 6.97 -5.69
C ALA A 55 6.63 7.34 -7.00
N LEU A 56 7.36 7.49 -8.11
CA LEU A 56 6.76 7.80 -9.42
C LEU A 56 5.76 6.74 -9.86
N LEU A 57 6.06 5.46 -9.63
CA LEU A 57 5.15 4.38 -9.97
C LEU A 57 3.91 4.41 -9.06
N LEU A 58 4.12 4.59 -7.75
CA LEU A 58 3.03 4.67 -6.77
C LEU A 58 2.08 5.83 -7.06
N LYS A 59 2.60 7.02 -7.39
CA LYS A 59 1.81 8.21 -7.75
C LYS A 59 0.99 8.04 -9.04
N ASN A 60 1.47 7.19 -9.95
CA ASN A 60 0.78 6.86 -11.20
C ASN A 60 -0.04 5.55 -11.09
N SER A 61 -0.34 5.11 -9.88
CA SER A 61 -1.11 3.89 -9.61
C SER A 61 -2.40 4.18 -8.86
N ILE A 62 -3.38 3.29 -9.02
CA ILE A 62 -4.52 3.21 -8.11
C ILE A 62 -4.13 2.26 -6.98
N ILE A 63 -4.18 2.74 -5.74
CA ILE A 63 -3.82 1.97 -4.55
C ILE A 63 -5.08 1.70 -3.75
N THR A 64 -5.40 0.42 -3.55
CA THR A 64 -6.58 -0.02 -2.78
C THR A 64 -6.11 -0.78 -1.54
N VAL A 65 -6.53 -0.32 -0.36
CA VAL A 65 -6.18 -0.93 0.92
C VAL A 65 -7.36 -1.72 1.44
N HIS A 66 -7.14 -2.99 1.76
CA HIS A 66 -8.15 -3.87 2.35
C HIS A 66 -7.68 -4.30 3.73
N THR A 67 -8.31 -3.73 4.76
CA THR A 67 -8.19 -4.20 6.13
C THR A 67 -9.36 -5.15 6.40
N THR A 68 -9.09 -6.26 7.10
CA THR A 68 -10.17 -7.06 7.67
C THR A 68 -10.72 -6.28 8.86
N THR A 69 -11.61 -5.33 8.57
CA THR A 69 -12.42 -4.69 9.61
C THR A 69 -13.54 -5.65 9.96
N ASP A 70 -13.64 -6.00 11.24
CA ASP A 70 -14.87 -6.52 11.81
C ASP A 70 -16.02 -5.57 11.39
N PRO A 71 -17.12 -6.05 10.77
CA PRO A 71 -18.19 -5.22 10.20
C PRO A 71 -18.85 -4.23 11.19
N SER A 72 -18.47 -4.23 12.46
CA SER A 72 -18.92 -3.32 13.53
C SER A 72 -18.31 -1.92 13.50
N SER A 73 -17.29 -1.65 12.68
CA SER A 73 -16.50 -0.39 12.74
C SER A 73 -16.68 0.55 11.55
N ALA A 74 -17.52 0.21 10.58
CA ALA A 74 -17.94 1.13 9.53
C ALA A 74 -19.02 2.09 10.08
N SER A 75 -18.61 3.14 10.80
CA SER A 75 -19.47 4.29 11.06
C SER A 75 -19.57 5.14 9.79
N PRO A 76 -20.74 5.25 9.15
CA PRO A 76 -20.93 6.18 8.04
C PRO A 76 -21.10 7.57 8.67
N PHE A 77 -20.06 8.38 8.66
CA PHE A 77 -20.23 9.82 8.90
C PHE A 77 -20.87 10.43 7.65
N PHE A 78 -22.20 10.57 7.67
CA PHE A 78 -22.92 11.57 6.91
C PHE A 78 -23.29 12.70 7.87
N ILE A 79 -22.72 13.89 7.67
CA ILE A 79 -23.32 15.18 8.01
C ILE A 79 -23.01 16.13 6.86
#